data_AF-A0A075I4K1-F1
#
_entry.id   AF-A0A075I4K1-F1
#
_cell.length_a   1.000
_cell.length_b   1.000
_cell.length_c   1.000
_cell.angle_alpha   90.00
_cell.angle_beta   90.00
_cell.angle_gamma   90.00
#
_symmetry.space_group_name_H-M   'P 1'
#
loop_
_entity.id
_entity.type
_entity.pdbx_description
1 polymer ?
#
loop_
_entity_poly.entity_id
_entity_poly.type
_entity_poly.pdbx_seq_one_letter_code
_entity_poly.pdbx_strand_id
1 'polypeptide(L)'
;MKTRSPLRYPGGKSRAVSQIVDKYIIPNIPKNKKVCSPFFGGGSIEIALAKLGYRVYGYDAFPPLVDFWQVLLKNPNKLANATEKNLKLVMQSLMRFRRDLERNLENIQKLQPRQNFTY
;
A
#
# COMPACT_ATOMS: atom_id res chain seq x y z
N MET A 1 -11.03 -11.68 12.88
CA MET A 1 -11.71 -10.59 12.12
C MET A 1 -11.22 -10.57 10.69
N LYS A 2 -12.12 -10.52 9.69
CA LYS A 2 -11.74 -10.49 8.27
C LYS A 2 -11.32 -9.07 7.87
N THR A 3 -10.04 -8.77 8.00
CA THR A 3 -9.46 -7.51 7.56
C THR A 3 -9.08 -7.62 6.09
N ARG A 4 -9.68 -6.80 5.23
CA ARG A 4 -9.32 -6.75 3.80
C ARG A 4 -8.56 -5.46 3.53
N SER A 5 -7.54 -5.55 2.69
CA SER A 5 -6.89 -4.38 2.12
C SER A 5 -7.85 -3.66 1.17
N PRO A 6 -7.84 -2.30 1.14
CA PRO A 6 -8.56 -1.53 0.13
C PRO A 6 -7.96 -1.67 -1.27
N LEU A 7 -6.74 -2.19 -1.41
CA LEU A 7 -6.06 -2.41 -2.69
C LEU A 7 -6.02 -3.90 -3.05
N ARG A 8 -6.46 -4.24 -4.26
CA ARG A 8 -6.16 -5.56 -4.84
C ARG A 8 -4.74 -5.55 -5.38
N TYR A 9 -3.85 -6.25 -4.71
CA TYR A 9 -2.46 -6.41 -5.14
C TYR A 9 -2.12 -7.90 -5.29
N PRO A 10 -1.48 -8.32 -6.40
CA PRO A 10 -1.11 -9.72 -6.60
C PRO A 10 -0.15 -10.20 -5.50
N GLY A 11 -0.20 -11.50 -5.19
CA GLY A 11 0.59 -12.07 -4.10
C GLY A 11 0.11 -11.67 -2.69
N GLY A 12 -1.11 -11.11 -2.58
CA GLY A 12 -1.71 -10.72 -1.31
C GLY A 12 -1.75 -11.89 -0.30
N LYS A 13 -1.03 -11.73 0.81
CA LYS A 13 -0.87 -12.74 1.87
C LYS A 13 -2.12 -12.93 2.75
N SER A 14 -3.28 -12.45 2.30
CA SER A 14 -4.55 -12.39 3.05
C SER A 14 -5.01 -13.74 3.61
N ARG A 15 -4.73 -14.85 2.92
CA ARG A 15 -5.07 -16.21 3.39
C ARG A 15 -4.13 -16.73 4.48
N ALA A 16 -2.89 -16.22 4.53
CA ALA A 16 -1.86 -16.66 5.46
C ALA A 16 -1.70 -15.73 6.67
N VAL A 17 -2.50 -14.67 6.78
CA VAL A 17 -2.36 -13.64 7.83
C VAL A 17 -2.35 -14.25 9.22
N SER A 18 -3.33 -15.09 9.57
CA SER A 18 -3.38 -15.72 10.90
C SER A 18 -2.17 -16.62 11.15
N GLN A 19 -1.79 -17.42 10.16
CA GLN A 19 -0.63 -18.30 10.30
C GLN A 19 0.67 -17.51 10.53
N ILE A 20 0.87 -16.41 9.82
CA ILE A 20 2.09 -15.61 9.95
C ILE A 20 2.06 -14.80 11.25
N VAL A 21 0.98 -14.07 11.49
CA VAL A 21 0.86 -13.16 12.63
C VAL A 21 0.84 -13.93 13.94
N ASP A 22 -0.01 -14.95 14.06
CA ASP A 22 -0.23 -15.64 15.33
C ASP A 22 0.91 -16.58 15.70
N LYS A 23 1.50 -17.27 14.71
CA LYS A 23 2.58 -18.24 14.98
C LYS A 23 3.96 -17.62 15.04
N TYR A 24 4.24 -16.55 14.27
CA TYR A 24 5.60 -16.06 14.10
C TYR A 24 5.82 -14.64 14.59
N ILE A 25 4.81 -13.76 14.55
CA ILE A 25 5.02 -12.36 14.92
C ILE A 25 4.67 -12.13 16.39
N ILE A 26 3.44 -12.47 16.81
CA ILE A 26 2.97 -12.21 18.18
C ILE A 26 3.88 -12.84 19.25
N PRO A 27 4.36 -14.09 19.10
CA PRO A 27 5.20 -14.71 20.12
C PRO A 27 6.63 -14.13 20.18
N ASN A 28 7.13 -13.57 19.09
CA ASN A 28 8.55 -13.22 18.95
C ASN A 28 8.83 -11.71 18.95
N ILE A 29 7.82 -10.89 18.70
CA ILE A 29 7.97 -9.43 18.63
C ILE A 29 7.03 -8.81 19.66
N PRO A 30 7.55 -8.19 20.74
CA PRO A 30 6.70 -7.50 21.71
C PRO A 30 6.14 -6.19 21.13
N LYS A 31 4.95 -5.79 21.59
CA LYS A 31 4.20 -4.63 21.05
C LYS A 31 4.92 -3.28 21.18
N ASN A 32 5.85 -3.15 22.13
CA ASN A 32 6.65 -1.92 22.30
C ASN A 32 7.76 -1.78 21.24
N LYS A 33 8.01 -2.81 20.41
CA LYS A 33 8.95 -2.75 19.30
C LYS A 33 8.25 -2.33 18.01
N LYS A 34 9.04 -1.79 17.09
CA LYS A 34 8.61 -1.40 15.75
C LYS A 34 8.75 -2.60 14.82
N VAL A 35 7.76 -2.86 13.98
CA VAL A 35 7.82 -3.86 12.91
C VAL A 35 8.21 -3.15 11.61
N CYS A 36 9.26 -3.63 10.96
CA CYS A 36 9.63 -3.19 9.60
C CYS A 36 9.09 -4.21 8.59
N SER A 37 8.28 -3.74 7.64
CA SER A 37 7.81 -4.55 6.49
C SER A 37 8.46 -4.04 5.20
N PRO A 38 9.54 -4.69 4.71
CA PRO A 38 10.26 -4.26 3.51
C PRO A 38 9.51 -4.55 2.21
N PHE A 39 8.45 -5.36 2.25
CA PHE A 39 7.66 -5.79 1.09
C PHE A 39 6.17 -5.65 1.39
N PHE A 40 5.73 -4.40 1.56
CA PHE A 40 4.37 -4.07 2.00
C PHE A 40 3.32 -4.61 1.05
N GLY A 41 3.50 -4.42 -0.26
CA GLY A 41 2.54 -4.87 -1.27
C GLY A 41 1.11 -4.38 -0.97
N GLY A 42 0.19 -5.33 -0.85
CA GLY A 42 -1.20 -5.06 -0.51
C GLY A 42 -1.48 -4.81 0.98
N GLY A 43 -0.52 -4.88 1.90
CA GLY A 43 -0.70 -4.48 3.30
C GLY A 43 -1.48 -5.46 4.20
N SER A 44 -1.79 -6.68 3.74
CA SER A 44 -2.68 -7.60 4.49
C SER A 44 -2.15 -7.99 5.88
N ILE A 45 -0.83 -8.13 6.05
CA ILE A 45 -0.21 -8.49 7.33
C ILE A 45 -0.08 -7.25 8.21
N GLU A 46 0.34 -6.15 7.61
CA GLU A 46 0.65 -4.88 8.26
C GLU A 46 -0.60 -4.27 8.87
N ILE A 47 -1.71 -4.28 8.15
CA ILE A 47 -3.01 -3.84 8.68
C ILE A 47 -3.45 -4.76 9.83
N ALA A 48 -3.21 -6.06 9.74
CA ALA A 48 -3.57 -6.99 10.82
C ALA A 48 -2.74 -6.72 12.10
N LEU A 49 -1.45 -6.48 11.96
CA LEU A 49 -0.56 -6.10 13.06
C LEU A 49 -0.94 -4.74 13.66
N ALA A 50 -1.20 -3.74 12.82
CA ALA A 50 -1.63 -2.42 13.27
C ALA A 50 -2.93 -2.49 14.11
N LYS A 51 -3.89 -3.33 13.69
CA LYS A 51 -5.12 -3.59 14.46
C LYS A 51 -4.87 -4.24 15.82
N LEU A 52 -3.77 -4.98 15.97
CA LEU A 52 -3.34 -5.58 17.24
C LEU A 52 -2.51 -4.61 18.10
N GLY A 53 -2.28 -3.39 17.63
CA GLY A 53 -1.54 -2.34 18.33
C GLY A 53 -0.04 -2.30 18.04
N TYR A 54 0.44 -3.03 17.03
CA TYR A 54 1.84 -2.92 16.60
C TYR A 54 2.07 -1.62 15.82
N ARG A 55 3.24 -1.00 16.05
CA ARG A 55 3.71 0.10 15.20
C ARG A 55 4.48 -0.48 14.02
N VAL A 56 3.90 -0.39 12.82
CA VAL A 56 4.45 -0.94 11.58
C VAL A 56 4.98 0.18 10.68
N TYR A 57 6.17 -0.01 10.12
CA TYR A 57 6.76 0.81 9.07
C TYR A 57 6.77 -0.01 7.79
N GLY A 58 6.13 0.51 6.75
CA GLY A 58 5.93 -0.17 5.49
C GLY A 58 6.79 0.41 4.39
N TYR A 59 7.44 -0.46 3.62
CA TYR A 59 8.25 -0.10 2.47
C TYR A 59 7.88 -0.97 1.27
N ASP A 60 8.04 -0.40 0.09
CA ASP A 60 7.94 -1.14 -1.15
C ASP A 60 8.84 -0.48 -2.20
N ALA A 61 9.38 -1.27 -3.11
CA ALA A 61 10.24 -0.77 -4.19
C ALA A 61 9.43 -0.09 -5.31
N PHE A 62 8.09 -0.20 -5.29
CA PHE A 62 7.21 0.38 -6.30
C PHE A 62 6.62 1.73 -5.83
N PRO A 63 7.14 2.89 -6.30
CA PRO A 63 6.74 4.19 -5.78
C PRO A 63 5.23 4.50 -5.87
N PRO A 64 4.50 4.18 -6.96
CA PRO A 64 3.06 4.41 -7.03
C PRO A 64 2.28 3.71 -5.92
N LEU A 65 2.77 2.56 -5.45
CA LEU A 65 2.18 1.83 -4.34
C LEU A 65 2.46 2.54 -3.00
N VAL A 66 3.67 3.04 -2.81
CA VAL A 66 4.03 3.85 -1.63
C VAL A 66 3.17 5.10 -1.59
N ASP A 67 3.05 5.83 -2.70
CA ASP A 67 2.21 7.03 -2.82
C ASP A 67 0.73 6.72 -2.50
N PHE A 68 0.20 5.62 -3.04
CA PHE A 68 -1.15 5.17 -2.72
C PHE A 68 -1.37 5.02 -1.21
N TRP A 69 -0.47 4.32 -0.52
CA TRP A 69 -0.59 4.10 0.93
C TRP A 69 -0.42 5.39 1.72
N GLN A 70 0.52 6.26 1.35
CA GLN A 70 0.72 7.54 2.01
C GLN A 70 -0.52 8.45 1.88
N VAL A 71 -1.09 8.55 0.68
CA VAL A 71 -2.30 9.34 0.44
C VAL A 71 -3.50 8.74 1.16
N LEU A 72 -3.66 7.41 1.12
CA LEU A 72 -4.73 6.71 1.82
C LEU A 72 -4.69 6.97 3.33
N LEU A 73 -3.51 6.89 3.95
CA LEU A 73 -3.32 7.13 5.38
C LEU A 73 -3.53 8.60 5.76
N LYS A 74 -3.12 9.54 4.89
CA LYS A 74 -3.23 10.97 5.14
C LYS A 74 -4.65 11.52 4.92
N ASN A 75 -5.33 11.09 3.87
CA ASN A 75 -6.66 11.60 3.52
C ASN A 75 -7.50 10.57 2.72
N PRO A 76 -8.09 9.57 3.41
CA PRO A 76 -8.80 8.48 2.74
C PRO A 76 -10.04 8.96 1.96
N ASN A 77 -10.75 9.98 2.47
CA ASN A 77 -11.94 10.52 1.81
C ASN A 77 -11.58 11.23 0.50
N LYS A 78 -10.49 12.01 0.48
CA LYS A 78 -10.02 12.65 -0.76
C LYS A 78 -9.64 11.61 -1.81
N LEU A 79 -8.97 10.52 -1.42
CA LEU A 79 -8.62 9.43 -2.31
C LEU A 79 -9.88 8.74 -2.87
N ALA A 80 -10.85 8.42 -2.01
CA ALA A 80 -12.11 7.79 -2.41
C ALA A 80 -12.89 8.66 -3.40
N ASN A 81 -13.09 9.95 -3.08
CA ASN A 81 -13.83 10.90 -3.93
C ASN A 81 -13.15 11.10 -5.29
N ALA A 82 -11.82 11.22 -5.31
CA ALA A 82 -11.06 11.32 -6.56
C ALA A 82 -11.19 10.04 -7.40
N THR A 83 -11.14 8.87 -6.76
CA THR A 83 -11.29 7.58 -7.45
C THR A 83 -12.70 7.43 -8.03
N GLU A 84 -13.75 7.75 -7.28
CA GLU A 84 -15.13 7.65 -7.74
C GLU A 84 -15.42 8.54 -8.96
N LYS A 85 -14.89 9.76 -8.97
CA LYS A 85 -15.01 10.67 -10.12
C LYS A 85 -14.40 10.08 -11.39
N ASN A 86 -13.27 9.36 -11.26
CA ASN A 86 -12.58 8.72 -12.37
C ASN A 86 -13.18 7.36 -12.77
N LEU A 87 -13.84 6.64 -11.86
CA LEU A 87 -14.52 5.38 -12.16
C LEU A 87 -15.75 5.56 -13.06
N LYS A 88 -16.35 6.75 -13.07
CA LYS A 88 -17.47 7.11 -13.95
C LYS A 88 -17.05 7.39 -15.41
N LEU A 89 -15.75 7.27 -15.72
CA LEU A 89 -15.23 7.50 -17.06
C LEU A 89 -15.54 6.35 -18.02
N VAL A 90 -15.93 6.69 -19.25
CA VAL A 90 -16.02 5.74 -20.37
C VAL A 90 -14.62 5.21 -20.72
N MET A 91 -14.53 3.99 -21.23
CA MET A 91 -13.27 3.29 -21.56
C MET A 91 -12.24 4.16 -22.29
N GLN A 92 -12.68 5.00 -23.22
CA GLN A 92 -11.80 5.90 -23.97
C GLN A 92 -11.11 6.95 -23.08
N SER A 93 -11.84 7.49 -22.10
CA SER A 93 -11.30 8.43 -21.11
C SER A 93 -10.38 7.74 -20.11
N LEU A 94 -10.69 6.50 -19.71
CA LEU A 94 -9.81 5.70 -18.86
C LEU A 94 -8.47 5.41 -19.54
N MET A 95 -8.48 5.08 -20.84
CA MET A 95 -7.25 4.87 -21.62
C MET A 95 -6.42 6.15 -21.78
N ARG A 96 -7.05 7.33 -21.89
CA ARG A 96 -6.32 8.61 -21.89
C ARG A 96 -5.64 8.84 -20.54
N PHE A 97 -6.41 8.71 -19.46
CA PHE A 97 -5.89 8.83 -18.09
C PHE A 97 -4.70 7.90 -17.82
N ARG A 98 -4.80 6.63 -18.25
CA ARG A 98 -3.69 5.67 -18.13
C ARG A 98 -2.43 6.13 -18.85
N ARG A 99 -2.55 6.62 -20.09
CA ARG A 99 -1.40 7.12 -20.86
C ARG A 99 -0.75 8.34 -20.20
N ASP A 100 -1.56 9.23 -19.65
CA ASP A 100 -1.06 10.41 -18.94
C ASP A 100 -0.32 10.01 -17.67
N LEU A 101 -0.82 9.01 -16.93
CA LEU A 101 -0.12 8.43 -15.79
C LEU A 101 1.22 7.81 -16.19
N GLU A 102 1.26 6.99 -17.24
CA GLU A 102 2.49 6.36 -17.73
C GLU A 102 3.55 7.40 -18.11
N ARG A 103 3.17 8.46 -18.84
CA ARG A 103 4.06 9.59 -19.16
C ARG A 103 4.58 10.30 -17.93
N ASN A 104 3.71 10.56 -16.95
CA ASN A 104 4.09 11.24 -15.72
C ASN A 104 5.05 10.38 -14.88
N LEU A 105 4.84 9.07 -14.82
CA LEU A 105 5.72 8.14 -14.12
C LEU A 105 7.11 8.08 -14.76
N GLU A 106 7.19 8.06 -16.09
CA GLU A 106 8.48 8.16 -16.79
C GLU A 106 9.21 9.47 -16.46
N ASN A 107 8.48 10.58 -16.41
CA ASN A 107 9.06 11.89 -16.08
C ASN A 107 9.54 11.95 -14.61
N ILE A 108 8.78 11.41 -13.66
CA ILE A 108 9.18 11.35 -12.25
C ILE A 108 10.42 10.47 -12.07
N GLN A 109 10.49 9.32 -12.76
CA GLN A 109 11.66 8.44 -12.73
C GLN A 109 12.91 9.11 -13.35
N LYS A 110 12.75 9.95 -14.36
CA LYS A 110 13.84 10.75 -14.93
C LYS A 110 14.33 11.85 -13.99
N LEU A 111 13.44 12.42 -13.17
CA LEU A 111 13.75 13.52 -12.26
C LEU A 111 14.34 13.07 -10.91
N GLN A 112 14.13 11.81 -10.51
CA GLN A 112 14.67 11.27 -9.26
C GLN A 112 15.59 10.07 -9.51
N PRO A 113 16.93 10.24 -9.54
CA PRO A 113 17.83 9.10 -9.61
C PRO A 113 17.72 8.32 -8.30
N ARG A 114 17.06 7.14 -8.34
CA ARG A 114 16.84 6.16 -7.26
C ARG A 114 17.31 6.64 -5.88
N GLN A 115 16.63 7.62 -5.31
CA GLN A 115 16.83 7.93 -3.91
C GLN A 115 16.12 6.82 -3.14
N ASN A 116 16.92 6.04 -2.42
CA ASN A 116 16.45 5.03 -1.49
C ASN A 116 15.44 5.69 -0.54
N PHE A 117 14.15 5.47 -0.77
CA PHE A 117 13.10 5.95 0.11
C PHE A 117 13.28 5.26 1.47
N THR A 118 13.83 6.03 2.41
CA THR A 118 13.89 5.67 3.83
C THR A 118 12.74 6.43 4.51
N TYR A 119 11.85 5.70 5.18
CA TYR A 119 10.76 6.21 6.03
C TYR A 119 10.69 5.45 7.35
#